data_AF-A0A956SM59-F1
#
_entry.id   AF-A0A956SM59-F1
#
_cell.length_a   1.000
_cell.length_b   1.000
_cell.length_c   1.000
_cell.angle_alpha   90.00
_cell.angle_beta   90.00
_cell.angle_gamma   90.00
#
_symmetry.space_group_name_H-M   'P 1'
#
loop_
_entity.id
_entity.type
_entity.pdbx_description
1 polymer ?
#
loop_
_entity_poly.entity_id
_entity_poly.type
_entity_poly.pdbx_seq_one_letter_code
_entity_poly.pdbx_strand_id
1 'polypeptide(L)'
;MTASPQPFHDANARAGQASTDAGTDPWGVRRAENLLTSLEGVLSARVVTTPLGEVSEIHILATSAQTPKQVVRNVESALLAHLGLKVDHRKISVAHTTEVQPLQALEQVAVRTQANQRTVLFEDVVVTSSSRPRWITATVTLSCGGKSEQASDEAPDTPKNRVEACARAAVVLIERLLEQHGLALEGTQVVDGFGRTLVMVGVQAVGGRQSTLLVGTAEVRQSAEHAAVYAVLDATNRWVSARRAVA
;
A
#
# COMPACT_ATOMS: atom_id res chain seq x y z
N MET A 1 71.29 20.67 4.72
CA MET A 1 71.01 19.23 4.72
C MET A 1 69.53 19.07 5.10
N THR A 2 68.60 18.88 4.16
CA THR A 2 68.32 17.70 3.30
C THR A 2 67.54 16.59 4.01
N ALA A 3 66.20 16.66 3.97
CA ALA A 3 65.33 15.54 3.59
C ALA A 3 63.84 15.93 3.62
N SER A 4 63.15 15.64 2.51
CA SER A 4 61.70 15.37 2.40
C SER A 4 61.58 14.15 1.48
N PRO A 5 60.41 13.51 1.28
CA PRO A 5 59.15 13.52 2.05
C PRO A 5 58.78 12.08 2.50
N GLN A 6 57.52 11.83 2.91
CA GLN A 6 56.68 10.68 2.49
C GLN A 6 55.32 10.68 3.24
N PRO A 7 54.17 10.76 2.55
CA PRO A 7 52.86 10.34 3.07
C PRO A 7 52.52 8.89 2.62
N PHE A 8 51.78 8.15 3.44
CA PHE A 8 51.41 6.76 3.14
C PHE A 8 50.20 6.64 2.17
N HIS A 9 50.13 5.48 1.52
CA HIS A 9 49.08 5.08 0.58
C HIS A 9 47.86 4.47 1.28
N ASP A 10 46.67 4.74 0.76
CA ASP A 10 45.66 3.73 0.38
C ASP A 10 44.49 4.42 -0.37
N ALA A 11 43.62 3.77 -1.15
CA ALA A 11 43.78 2.75 -2.19
C ALA A 11 42.36 2.32 -2.65
N ASN A 12 41.98 2.73 -3.87
CA ASN A 12 41.05 2.01 -4.76
C ASN A 12 39.55 1.83 -4.37
N ALA A 13 38.67 2.53 -5.11
CA ALA A 13 37.38 2.02 -5.56
C ALA A 13 37.04 2.60 -6.96
N ARG A 14 36.43 1.82 -7.85
CA ARG A 14 36.15 2.18 -9.26
C ARG A 14 34.66 2.17 -9.61
N ALA A 15 34.18 3.23 -10.26
CA ALA A 15 33.18 3.23 -11.34
C ALA A 15 33.09 4.66 -11.92
N GLY A 16 32.85 4.90 -13.21
CA GLY A 16 32.69 3.98 -14.33
C GLY A 16 32.24 4.73 -15.59
N GLN A 17 33.08 5.62 -16.12
CA GLN A 17 32.74 6.42 -17.32
C GLN A 17 32.65 5.52 -18.56
N ALA A 18 31.44 5.39 -19.12
CA ALA A 18 31.21 4.70 -20.39
C ALA A 18 31.52 5.63 -21.57
N SER A 19 32.41 5.19 -22.46
CA SER A 19 32.87 5.95 -23.63
C SER A 19 31.86 5.93 -24.78
N THR A 20 31.67 7.08 -25.43
CA THR A 20 30.83 7.20 -26.64
C THR A 20 31.59 6.79 -27.90
N ASP A 21 31.42 5.55 -28.35
CA ASP A 21 31.97 5.09 -29.63
C ASP A 21 31.12 5.57 -30.83
N ALA A 22 31.68 6.54 -31.55
CA ALA A 22 31.23 7.02 -32.85
C ALA A 22 31.74 6.11 -33.98
N GLY A 23 31.35 4.83 -33.95
CA GLY A 23 31.64 3.83 -34.99
C GLY A 23 30.49 3.61 -35.97
N THR A 24 30.82 3.25 -37.21
CA THR A 24 29.92 2.95 -38.33
C THR A 24 28.65 2.18 -37.98
N ASP A 25 27.51 2.68 -38.48
CA ASP A 25 26.22 2.00 -38.54
C ASP A 25 26.01 1.41 -39.96
N PRO A 26 26.35 0.12 -40.19
CA PRO A 26 26.35 -0.47 -41.53
C PRO A 26 24.95 -0.75 -42.10
N TRP A 27 23.91 -0.75 -41.26
CA TRP A 27 22.55 -1.11 -41.62
C TRP A 27 21.55 0.06 -41.49
N GLY A 28 22.01 1.26 -41.15
CA GLY A 28 21.15 2.44 -40.97
C GLY A 28 20.26 2.39 -39.72
N VAL A 29 20.56 1.49 -38.78
CA VAL A 29 19.78 1.23 -37.56
C VAL A 29 19.76 2.47 -36.67
N ARG A 30 20.93 3.09 -36.41
CA ARG A 30 21.00 4.33 -35.60
C ARG A 30 20.28 5.49 -36.31
N ARG A 31 20.29 5.52 -37.64
CA ARG A 31 19.51 6.52 -38.41
C ARG A 31 18.00 6.30 -38.29
N ALA A 32 17.53 5.05 -38.31
CA ALA A 32 16.13 4.72 -38.06
C ALA A 32 15.71 5.04 -36.62
N GLU A 33 16.51 4.65 -35.63
CA GLU A 33 16.24 4.92 -34.20
C GLU A 33 16.18 6.43 -33.91
N ASN A 34 17.11 7.22 -34.44
CA ASN A 34 17.10 8.69 -34.33
C ASN A 34 15.86 9.31 -35.00
N LEU A 35 15.50 8.86 -36.21
CA LEU A 35 14.32 9.33 -36.93
C LEU A 35 13.03 9.03 -36.14
N LEU A 36 12.88 7.80 -35.64
CA LEU A 36 11.70 7.40 -34.88
C LEU A 36 11.60 8.11 -33.53
N THR A 37 12.73 8.40 -32.89
CA THR A 37 12.78 9.20 -31.65
C THR A 37 12.48 10.69 -31.89
N SER A 38 12.55 11.17 -33.14
CA SER A 38 12.13 12.53 -33.50
C SER A 38 10.63 12.70 -33.76
N LEU A 39 9.86 11.59 -33.72
CA LEU A 39 8.40 11.63 -33.91
C LEU A 39 7.70 12.14 -32.66
N GLU A 40 6.67 12.97 -32.86
CA GLU A 40 5.89 13.55 -31.76
C GLU A 40 5.32 12.45 -30.83
N GLY A 41 5.60 12.58 -29.54
CA GLY A 41 5.17 11.64 -28.51
C GLY A 41 6.04 10.38 -28.36
N VAL A 42 7.09 10.17 -29.18
CA VAL A 42 8.05 9.08 -28.95
C VAL A 42 9.13 9.55 -27.96
N LEU A 43 9.42 8.73 -26.95
CA LEU A 43 10.48 8.95 -25.97
C LEU A 43 11.75 8.17 -26.28
N SER A 44 11.61 6.99 -26.89
CA SER A 44 12.71 6.15 -27.34
C SER A 44 12.22 5.16 -28.39
N ALA A 45 13.02 4.90 -29.41
CA ALA A 45 12.80 3.83 -30.37
C ALA A 45 14.05 2.94 -30.48
N ARG A 46 13.84 1.63 -30.62
CA ARG A 46 14.90 0.64 -30.85
C ARG A 46 14.55 -0.29 -31.99
N VAL A 47 15.49 -0.48 -32.92
CA VAL A 47 15.30 -1.29 -34.12
C VAL A 47 16.19 -2.53 -34.05
N VAL A 48 15.58 -3.72 -34.13
CA VAL A 48 16.28 -5.00 -34.18
C VAL A 48 16.34 -5.47 -35.64
N THR A 49 17.50 -5.89 -36.08
CA THR A 49 17.74 -6.40 -37.44
C THR A 49 18.25 -7.83 -37.41
N THR A 50 17.93 -8.59 -38.46
CA THR A 50 18.49 -9.92 -38.71
C THR A 50 19.95 -9.80 -39.18
N PRO A 51 20.74 -10.90 -39.15
CA PRO A 51 22.09 -10.91 -39.75
C PRO A 51 22.13 -10.60 -41.26
N LEU A 52 20.98 -10.56 -41.94
CA LEU A 52 20.82 -10.17 -43.35
C LEU A 52 20.50 -8.67 -43.53
N GLY A 53 20.43 -7.90 -42.44
CA GLY A 53 20.10 -6.47 -42.46
C GLY A 53 18.61 -6.13 -42.52
N GLU A 54 17.72 -7.11 -42.59
CA GLU A 54 16.27 -6.88 -42.54
C GLU A 54 15.81 -6.52 -41.11
N VAL A 55 14.89 -5.56 -40.98
CA VAL A 55 14.22 -5.28 -39.69
C VAL A 55 13.42 -6.52 -39.24
N SER A 56 13.76 -7.08 -38.08
CA SER A 56 12.96 -8.13 -37.44
C SER A 56 11.88 -7.54 -36.55
N GLU A 57 12.23 -6.55 -35.73
CA GLU A 57 11.34 -5.93 -34.73
C GLU A 57 11.67 -4.44 -34.57
N ILE A 58 10.67 -3.64 -34.20
CA ILE A 58 10.82 -2.25 -33.75
C ILE A 58 10.09 -2.11 -32.42
N HIS A 59 10.80 -1.67 -31.38
CA HIS A 59 10.25 -1.41 -30.06
C HIS A 59 10.21 0.10 -29.81
N ILE A 60 9.04 0.61 -29.45
CA ILE A 60 8.78 2.05 -29.34
C ILE A 60 8.17 2.34 -27.98
N LEU A 61 8.80 3.27 -27.27
CA LEU A 61 8.31 3.81 -26.02
C LEU A 61 7.70 5.18 -26.32
N ALA A 62 6.38 5.31 -26.19
CA ALA A 62 5.63 6.52 -26.47
C ALA A 62 4.96 7.10 -25.22
N THR A 63 4.63 8.40 -25.25
CA THR A 63 3.75 9.02 -24.25
C THR A 63 2.30 8.67 -24.54
N SER A 64 1.45 8.74 -23.51
CA SER A 64 0.00 8.43 -23.64
C SER A 64 -0.80 9.48 -24.43
N ALA A 65 -0.15 10.45 -25.08
CA ALA A 65 -0.79 11.52 -25.86
C ALA A 65 -1.30 11.06 -27.24
N GLN A 66 -0.75 9.98 -27.79
CA GLN A 66 -1.20 9.39 -29.06
C GLN A 66 -1.69 7.94 -28.85
N THR A 67 -2.56 7.45 -29.74
CA THR A 67 -3.02 6.04 -29.67
C THR A 67 -2.00 5.11 -30.33
N PRO A 68 -1.85 3.84 -29.87
CA PRO A 68 -0.86 2.92 -30.44
C PRO A 68 -1.01 2.72 -31.96
N LYS A 69 -2.26 2.69 -32.47
CA LYS A 69 -2.54 2.61 -33.91
C LYS A 69 -2.03 3.82 -34.70
N GLN A 70 -2.09 5.01 -34.10
CA GLN A 70 -1.55 6.23 -34.72
C GLN A 70 -0.02 6.24 -34.67
N VAL A 71 0.59 5.83 -33.55
CA VAL A 71 2.06 5.71 -33.42
C VAL A 71 2.61 4.73 -34.45
N VAL A 72 2.04 3.52 -34.57
CA VAL A 72 2.42 2.53 -35.60
C VAL A 72 2.34 3.11 -37.01
N ARG A 73 1.24 3.80 -37.36
CA ARG A 73 1.07 4.43 -38.67
C ARG A 73 2.10 5.55 -38.93
N ASN A 74 2.39 6.37 -37.92
CA ASN A 74 3.39 7.43 -38.01
C ASN A 74 4.78 6.83 -38.29
N VAL A 75 5.11 5.72 -37.64
CA VAL A 75 6.38 4.98 -37.76
C VAL A 75 6.53 4.35 -39.15
N GLU A 76 5.52 3.61 -39.64
CA GLU A 76 5.51 3.07 -41.01
C GLU A 76 5.69 4.19 -42.05
N SER A 77 4.99 5.32 -41.86
CA SER A 77 5.08 6.48 -42.75
C SER A 77 6.47 7.13 -42.72
N ALA A 78 7.06 7.30 -41.54
CA ALA A 78 8.37 7.95 -41.37
C ALA A 78 9.50 7.12 -42.00
N LEU A 79 9.54 5.81 -41.74
CA LEU A 79 10.55 4.89 -42.27
C LEU A 79 10.47 4.77 -43.80
N LEU A 80 9.26 4.70 -44.34
CA LEU A 80 9.04 4.65 -45.78
C LEU A 80 9.45 5.96 -46.46
N ALA A 81 9.11 7.12 -45.88
CA ALA A 81 9.37 8.42 -46.48
C ALA A 81 10.85 8.85 -46.44
N HIS A 82 11.57 8.60 -45.34
CA HIS A 82 12.94 9.09 -45.15
C HIS A 82 14.03 8.07 -45.48
N LEU A 83 13.72 6.77 -45.36
CA LEU A 83 14.70 5.69 -45.52
C LEU A 83 14.30 4.66 -46.60
N GLY A 84 13.11 4.79 -47.20
CA GLY A 84 12.56 3.81 -48.16
C GLY A 84 12.20 2.45 -47.52
N LEU A 85 12.26 2.35 -46.19
CA LEU A 85 12.11 1.09 -45.48
C LEU A 85 10.64 0.74 -45.27
N LYS A 86 10.15 -0.27 -46.01
CA LYS A 86 8.83 -0.85 -45.81
C LYS A 86 8.85 -1.89 -44.69
N VAL A 87 8.26 -1.55 -43.55
CA VAL A 87 8.07 -2.44 -42.40
C VAL A 87 6.59 -2.83 -42.30
N ASP A 88 6.30 -4.03 -41.79
CA ASP A 88 4.94 -4.51 -41.50
C ASP A 88 4.59 -4.12 -40.05
N HIS A 89 3.44 -3.49 -39.83
CA HIS A 89 2.88 -3.18 -38.51
C HIS A 89 3.00 -4.30 -37.45
N ARG A 90 2.99 -5.58 -37.85
CA ARG A 90 3.16 -6.74 -36.97
C ARG A 90 4.54 -6.81 -36.29
N LYS A 91 5.54 -6.15 -36.86
CA LYS A 91 6.91 -6.03 -36.31
C LYS A 91 7.06 -4.85 -35.35
N ILE A 92 6.03 -4.00 -35.19
CA ILE A 92 6.11 -2.75 -34.42
C ILE A 92 5.39 -2.93 -33.07
N SER A 93 6.18 -3.02 -32.01
CA SER A 93 5.71 -3.02 -30.62
C SER A 93 5.69 -1.59 -30.07
N VAL A 94 4.53 -1.14 -29.59
CA VAL A 94 4.37 0.18 -28.95
C VAL A 94 3.99 0.00 -27.49
N ALA A 95 4.92 0.35 -26.59
CA ALA A 95 4.68 0.48 -25.17
C ALA A 95 4.43 1.96 -24.83
N HIS A 96 3.49 2.24 -23.92
CA HIS A 96 3.29 3.60 -23.42
C HIS A 96 3.96 3.77 -22.06
N THR A 97 4.67 4.88 -21.85
CA THR A 97 4.88 5.38 -20.49
C THR A 97 3.57 5.93 -19.96
N THR A 98 2.91 5.16 -19.12
CA THR A 98 2.29 5.76 -17.93
C THR A 98 3.39 6.49 -17.16
N GLU A 99 3.09 7.68 -16.63
CA GLU A 99 4.04 8.36 -15.73
C GLU A 99 4.42 7.41 -14.59
N VAL A 100 5.72 7.23 -14.38
CA VAL A 100 6.22 6.16 -13.50
C VAL A 100 6.06 6.55 -12.04
N GLN A 101 4.84 6.39 -11.52
CA GLN A 101 4.71 5.99 -10.12
C GLN A 101 5.43 4.64 -10.00
N PRO A 102 6.52 4.55 -9.20
CA PRO A 102 7.39 3.38 -9.20
C PRO A 102 6.62 2.13 -8.78
N LEU A 103 7.11 0.93 -9.13
CA LEU A 103 6.44 -0.35 -8.84
C LEU A 103 6.09 -0.54 -7.35
N GLN A 104 6.88 0.07 -6.45
CA GLN A 104 6.58 0.19 -5.02
C GLN A 104 5.21 0.81 -4.72
N ALA A 105 4.69 1.70 -5.56
CA ALA A 105 3.37 2.29 -5.45
C ALA A 105 2.26 1.30 -5.86
N LEU A 106 2.48 0.39 -6.81
CA LEU A 106 1.53 -0.67 -7.13
C LEU A 106 1.50 -1.75 -6.04
N GLU A 107 2.65 -2.12 -5.48
CA GLU A 107 2.69 -2.94 -4.26
C GLU A 107 2.02 -2.21 -3.09
N GLN A 108 2.34 -0.93 -2.84
CA GLN A 108 1.69 -0.17 -1.76
C GLN A 108 0.21 0.07 -2.00
N VAL A 109 -0.29 0.16 -3.23
CA VAL A 109 -1.74 0.27 -3.52
C VAL A 109 -2.42 -1.09 -3.43
N ALA A 110 -1.79 -2.19 -3.84
CA ALA A 110 -2.32 -3.54 -3.60
C ALA A 110 -2.35 -3.88 -2.10
N VAL A 111 -1.26 -3.60 -1.39
CA VAL A 111 -1.13 -3.80 0.07
C VAL A 111 -2.02 -2.83 0.84
N ARG A 112 -2.16 -1.55 0.44
CA ARG A 112 -3.14 -0.63 1.06
C ARG A 112 -4.56 -1.03 0.73
N THR A 113 -4.90 -1.45 -0.48
CA THR A 113 -6.27 -1.88 -0.80
C THR A 113 -6.62 -3.15 -0.01
N GLN A 114 -5.69 -4.10 0.12
CA GLN A 114 -5.87 -5.25 1.00
C GLN A 114 -5.93 -4.86 2.48
N ALA A 115 -5.07 -3.97 2.98
CA ALA A 115 -5.09 -3.54 4.39
C ALA A 115 -6.35 -2.74 4.74
N ASN A 116 -6.82 -1.88 3.82
CA ASN A 116 -8.05 -1.09 3.94
C ASN A 116 -9.32 -1.94 3.74
N GLN A 117 -9.20 -3.16 3.20
CA GLN A 117 -10.24 -4.20 3.24
C GLN A 117 -10.16 -5.08 4.51
N ARG A 118 -9.06 -5.02 5.28
CA ARG A 118 -8.77 -5.94 6.40
C ARG A 118 -8.75 -5.28 7.79
N THR A 119 -8.78 -3.95 7.86
CA THR A 119 -8.80 -3.20 9.13
C THR A 119 -10.24 -2.98 9.58
N VAL A 120 -10.54 -3.24 10.85
CA VAL A 120 -11.82 -2.83 11.45
C VAL A 120 -11.74 -1.34 11.75
N LEU A 121 -12.65 -0.57 11.16
CA LEU A 121 -12.78 0.87 11.34
C LEU A 121 -13.77 1.17 12.47
N PHE A 122 -13.43 2.16 13.27
CA PHE A 122 -14.35 2.76 14.23
C PHE A 122 -15.17 3.85 13.54
N GLU A 123 -16.50 3.75 13.61
CA GLU A 123 -17.40 4.75 13.01
C GLU A 123 -17.99 5.68 14.08
N ASP A 124 -18.57 5.15 15.16
CA ASP A 124 -19.20 5.95 16.21
C ASP A 124 -19.35 5.21 17.57
N VAL A 125 -19.48 5.97 18.66
CA VAL A 125 -19.93 5.47 19.96
C VAL A 125 -20.90 6.46 20.62
N VAL A 126 -22.12 5.98 20.87
CA VAL A 126 -23.22 6.76 21.45
C VAL A 126 -23.58 6.16 22.79
N VAL A 127 -23.55 6.97 23.85
CA VAL A 127 -24.03 6.55 25.18
C VAL A 127 -25.25 7.36 25.57
N THR A 128 -26.39 6.69 25.73
CA THR A 128 -27.66 7.28 26.16
C THR A 128 -28.09 6.72 27.51
N SER A 129 -29.02 7.40 28.19
CA SER A 129 -29.71 6.81 29.35
C SER A 129 -30.62 5.66 28.90
N SER A 130 -30.57 4.55 29.61
CA SER A 130 -31.47 3.41 29.41
C SER A 130 -32.89 3.74 29.92
N SER A 131 -33.86 2.91 29.53
CA SER A 131 -35.19 2.84 30.15
C SER A 131 -35.19 2.66 31.67
N ARG A 132 -34.09 2.19 32.27
CA ARG A 132 -33.98 1.92 33.71
C ARG A 132 -33.25 3.07 34.46
N PRO A 133 -33.73 3.52 35.63
CA PRO A 133 -33.13 4.66 36.34
C PRO A 133 -31.68 4.43 36.81
N ARG A 134 -30.75 5.27 36.34
CA ARG A 134 -29.28 5.14 36.52
C ARG A 134 -28.65 3.93 35.80
N TRP A 135 -29.22 3.53 34.67
CA TRP A 135 -28.50 2.72 33.67
C TRP A 135 -28.28 3.54 32.40
N ILE A 136 -27.24 3.18 31.66
CA ILE A 136 -26.93 3.67 30.32
C ILE A 136 -26.99 2.52 29.32
N THR A 137 -27.27 2.87 28.07
CA THR A 137 -27.09 2.00 26.91
C THR A 137 -25.91 2.56 26.11
N ALA A 138 -24.82 1.79 26.05
CA ALA A 138 -23.66 2.15 25.25
C ALA A 138 -23.73 1.42 23.91
N THR A 139 -23.83 2.17 22.82
CA THR A 139 -23.96 1.65 21.45
C THR A 139 -22.70 2.01 20.65
N VAL A 140 -22.06 1.01 20.05
CA VAL A 140 -20.86 1.16 19.23
C VAL A 140 -21.20 0.77 17.79
N THR A 141 -20.63 1.50 16.82
CA THR A 141 -20.71 1.17 15.38
C THR A 141 -19.30 0.97 14.84
N LEU A 142 -19.04 -0.21 14.23
CA LEU A 142 -17.77 -0.57 13.60
C LEU A 142 -18.03 -1.05 12.16
N SER A 143 -17.05 -0.89 11.27
CA SER A 143 -17.12 -1.45 9.92
C SER A 143 -15.87 -2.20 9.48
N CYS A 144 -16.04 -3.19 8.60
CA CYS A 144 -14.96 -3.99 8.03
C CYS A 144 -15.31 -4.34 6.58
N GLY A 145 -14.42 -4.03 5.63
CA GLY A 145 -14.61 -4.38 4.21
C GLY A 145 -15.88 -3.81 3.56
N GLY A 146 -16.43 -2.70 4.09
CA GLY A 146 -17.67 -2.08 3.60
C GLY A 146 -18.96 -2.63 4.25
N LYS A 147 -18.90 -3.65 5.11
CA LYS A 147 -19.99 -3.99 6.04
C LYS A 147 -19.86 -3.10 7.28
N SER A 148 -20.91 -2.38 7.67
CA SER A 148 -21.02 -1.72 8.98
C SER A 148 -22.00 -2.51 9.86
N GLU A 149 -21.65 -2.70 11.13
CA GLU A 149 -22.52 -3.30 12.15
C GLU A 149 -22.53 -2.48 13.44
N GLN A 150 -23.64 -2.61 14.17
CA GLN A 150 -23.87 -1.92 15.43
C GLN A 150 -24.24 -2.91 16.55
N ALA A 151 -23.71 -2.68 17.74
CA ALA A 151 -24.03 -3.45 18.94
C ALA A 151 -24.14 -2.52 20.16
N SER A 152 -24.90 -2.95 21.15
CA SER A 152 -25.12 -2.19 22.38
C SER A 152 -25.01 -3.06 23.63
N ASP A 153 -24.53 -2.47 24.73
CA ASP A 153 -24.49 -3.08 26.07
C ASP A 153 -25.19 -2.15 27.08
N GLU A 154 -25.93 -2.71 28.05
CA GLU A 154 -26.57 -1.95 29.13
C GLU A 154 -25.79 -2.10 30.43
N ALA A 155 -25.39 -0.98 31.04
CA ALA A 155 -24.64 -0.98 32.30
C ALA A 155 -25.13 0.09 33.27
N PRO A 156 -24.90 -0.05 34.60
CA PRO A 156 -25.25 1.01 35.56
C PRO A 156 -24.40 2.26 35.31
N ASP A 157 -24.99 3.46 35.39
CA ASP A 157 -24.33 4.72 35.03
C ASP A 157 -23.22 5.08 36.02
N THR A 158 -21.99 4.67 35.70
CA THR A 158 -20.75 5.09 36.35
C THR A 158 -19.64 5.21 35.30
N PRO A 159 -18.59 6.03 35.53
CA PRO A 159 -17.50 6.20 34.56
C PRO A 159 -16.83 4.87 34.15
N LYS A 160 -16.57 3.96 35.11
CA LYS A 160 -16.00 2.63 34.80
C LYS A 160 -16.94 1.82 33.91
N ASN A 161 -18.21 1.74 34.29
CA ASN A 161 -19.19 0.90 33.60
C ASN A 161 -19.46 1.39 32.18
N ARG A 162 -19.45 2.71 31.93
CA ARG A 162 -19.56 3.30 30.58
C ARG A 162 -18.42 2.83 29.68
N VAL A 163 -17.18 2.92 30.17
CA VAL A 163 -15.97 2.45 29.46
C VAL A 163 -16.02 0.93 29.21
N GLU A 164 -16.43 0.13 30.20
CA GLU A 164 -16.60 -1.33 30.04
C GLU A 164 -17.72 -1.70 29.05
N ALA A 165 -18.84 -0.99 29.05
CA ALA A 165 -19.96 -1.26 28.14
C ALA A 165 -19.58 -0.98 26.68
N CYS A 166 -18.93 0.15 26.41
CA CYS A 166 -18.35 0.45 25.09
C CYS A 166 -17.33 -0.61 24.65
N ALA A 167 -16.45 -1.04 25.55
CA ALA A 167 -15.49 -2.11 25.24
C ALA A 167 -16.18 -3.46 24.96
N ARG A 168 -17.25 -3.80 25.68
CA ARG A 168 -17.99 -5.06 25.48
C ARG A 168 -18.73 -5.07 24.14
N ALA A 169 -19.42 -3.98 23.80
CA ALA A 169 -20.06 -3.81 22.51
C ALA A 169 -19.05 -3.90 21.34
N ALA A 170 -17.85 -3.32 21.50
CA ALA A 170 -16.77 -3.44 20.53
C ALA A 170 -16.27 -4.88 20.35
N VAL A 171 -16.05 -5.64 21.44
CA VAL A 171 -15.67 -7.07 21.36
C VAL A 171 -16.71 -7.89 20.59
N VAL A 172 -18.00 -7.70 20.87
CA VAL A 172 -19.10 -8.39 20.17
C VAL A 172 -19.11 -8.07 18.68
N LEU A 173 -18.83 -6.82 18.28
CA LEU A 173 -18.73 -6.43 16.87
C LEU A 173 -17.52 -7.03 16.16
N ILE A 174 -16.39 -7.15 16.86
CA ILE A 174 -15.16 -7.76 16.33
C ILE A 174 -15.37 -9.27 16.10
N GLU A 175 -16.13 -9.96 16.94
CA GLU A 175 -16.53 -11.35 16.66
C GLU A 175 -17.39 -11.45 15.38
N ARG A 176 -18.44 -10.64 15.27
CA ARG A 176 -19.37 -10.65 14.12
C ARG A 176 -18.71 -10.26 12.79
N LEU A 177 -18.10 -9.06 12.73
CA LEU A 177 -17.51 -8.49 11.52
C LEU A 177 -16.35 -9.32 10.96
N LEU A 178 -15.73 -10.16 11.80
CA LEU A 178 -14.57 -10.97 11.42
C LEU A 178 -14.89 -12.47 11.31
N GLU A 179 -16.11 -12.86 11.64
CA GLU A 179 -16.59 -14.25 11.73
C GLU A 179 -15.71 -15.09 12.69
N GLN A 180 -15.15 -14.43 13.71
CA GLN A 180 -14.29 -15.04 14.73
C GLN A 180 -15.05 -15.23 16.03
N HIS A 181 -14.80 -16.35 16.70
CA HIS A 181 -15.44 -16.69 17.96
C HIS A 181 -14.39 -16.99 19.04
N GLY A 182 -14.73 -16.64 20.28
CA GLY A 182 -13.91 -16.87 21.47
C GLY A 182 -13.17 -15.63 21.96
N LEU A 183 -13.68 -14.42 21.74
CA LEU A 183 -13.21 -13.19 22.38
C LEU A 183 -14.12 -12.81 23.55
N ALA A 184 -13.53 -12.45 24.70
CA ALA A 184 -14.28 -11.96 25.86
C ALA A 184 -13.57 -10.75 26.47
N LEU A 185 -14.32 -9.71 26.85
CA LEU A 185 -13.77 -8.60 27.63
C LEU A 185 -13.44 -9.09 29.05
N GLU A 186 -12.16 -9.04 29.44
CA GLU A 186 -11.74 -9.35 30.81
C GLU A 186 -11.88 -8.12 31.73
N GLY A 187 -11.60 -6.91 31.20
CA GLY A 187 -11.87 -5.66 31.90
C GLY A 187 -11.26 -4.44 31.23
N THR A 188 -11.56 -3.26 31.77
CA THR A 188 -10.95 -1.99 31.36
C THR A 188 -10.37 -1.25 32.57
N GLN A 189 -9.33 -0.45 32.32
CA GLN A 189 -8.71 0.44 33.31
C GLN A 189 -8.42 1.80 32.66
N VAL A 190 -8.74 2.87 33.36
CA VAL A 190 -8.28 4.23 33.02
C VAL A 190 -7.02 4.50 33.84
N VAL A 191 -5.93 4.89 33.18
CA VAL A 191 -4.60 5.02 33.78
C VAL A 191 -3.93 6.30 33.28
N ASP A 192 -3.46 7.13 34.20
CA ASP A 192 -2.66 8.31 33.85
C ASP A 192 -1.17 7.96 33.74
N GLY A 193 -0.52 8.35 32.65
CA GLY A 193 0.88 8.06 32.37
C GLY A 193 1.46 8.99 31.30
N PHE A 194 2.74 9.34 31.40
CA PHE A 194 3.45 10.21 30.45
C PHE A 194 2.76 11.58 30.20
N GLY A 195 2.02 12.09 31.19
CA GLY A 195 1.25 13.33 31.08
C GLY A 195 -0.05 13.21 30.27
N ARG A 196 -0.57 11.99 30.09
CA ARG A 196 -1.77 11.67 29.30
C ARG A 196 -2.66 10.70 30.09
N THR A 197 -3.97 10.77 29.88
CA THR A 197 -4.89 9.74 30.33
C THR A 197 -5.04 8.68 29.25
N LEU A 198 -4.85 7.42 29.61
CA LEU A 198 -4.95 6.26 28.72
C LEU A 198 -6.10 5.35 29.18
N VAL A 199 -6.74 4.67 28.24
CA VAL A 199 -7.57 3.48 28.53
C VAL A 199 -6.79 2.25 28.12
N MET A 200 -6.64 1.30 29.05
CA MET A 200 -6.10 -0.02 28.82
C MET A 200 -7.24 -1.05 28.89
N VAL A 201 -7.22 -2.02 27.98
CA VAL A 201 -8.25 -3.06 27.89
C VAL A 201 -7.61 -4.44 27.80
N GLY A 202 -8.14 -5.37 28.61
CA GLY A 202 -7.84 -6.80 28.51
C GLY A 202 -8.96 -7.53 27.76
N VAL A 203 -8.61 -8.23 26.67
CA VAL A 203 -9.52 -9.10 25.92
C VAL A 203 -8.96 -10.53 25.96
N GLN A 204 -9.64 -11.43 26.64
CA GLN A 204 -9.27 -12.83 26.69
C GLN A 204 -9.68 -13.52 25.38
N ALA A 205 -8.75 -14.25 24.76
CA ALA A 205 -8.92 -14.80 23.42
C ALA A 205 -8.62 -16.30 23.37
N VAL A 206 -9.63 -17.10 23.02
CA VAL A 206 -9.57 -18.56 23.01
C VAL A 206 -9.16 -19.09 21.63
N GLY A 207 -8.30 -20.11 21.59
CA GLY A 207 -7.81 -20.75 20.37
C GLY A 207 -7.43 -22.21 20.60
N GLY A 208 -8.20 -23.14 20.02
CA GLY A 208 -7.95 -24.58 20.11
C GLY A 208 -8.03 -25.11 21.54
N ARG A 209 -6.88 -25.24 22.21
CA ARG A 209 -6.76 -25.68 23.61
C ARG A 209 -6.13 -24.63 24.54
N GLN A 210 -5.83 -23.44 24.05
CA GLN A 210 -5.19 -22.38 24.82
C GLN A 210 -6.06 -21.10 24.84
N SER A 211 -5.81 -20.27 25.85
CA SER A 211 -6.51 -19.02 26.10
C SER A 211 -5.45 -17.96 26.39
N THR A 212 -5.46 -16.85 25.64
CA THR A 212 -4.41 -15.82 25.67
C THR A 212 -5.03 -14.47 26.02
N LEU A 213 -4.46 -13.76 27.00
CA LEU A 213 -4.84 -12.39 27.29
C LEU A 213 -4.23 -11.46 26.24
N LEU A 214 -5.08 -10.78 25.48
CA LEU A 214 -4.69 -9.68 24.60
C LEU A 214 -4.83 -8.38 25.38
N VAL A 215 -3.84 -7.50 25.28
CA VAL A 215 -3.87 -6.18 25.92
C VAL A 215 -3.68 -5.12 24.84
N GLY A 216 -4.48 -4.07 24.90
CA GLY A 216 -4.40 -2.91 24.02
C GLY A 216 -4.66 -1.61 24.76
N THR A 217 -4.22 -0.50 24.17
CA THR A 217 -4.22 0.81 24.81
C THR A 217 -4.61 1.93 23.84
N ALA A 218 -5.28 2.97 24.35
CA ALA A 218 -5.59 4.17 23.59
C ALA A 218 -5.56 5.44 24.45
N GLU A 219 -5.23 6.57 23.82
CA GLU A 219 -5.22 7.89 24.44
C GLU A 219 -6.64 8.48 24.52
N VAL A 220 -7.01 9.03 25.68
CA VAL A 220 -8.27 9.76 25.86
C VAL A 220 -8.17 11.13 25.16
N ARG A 221 -8.66 11.20 23.91
CA ARG A 221 -8.68 12.43 23.10
C ARG A 221 -10.03 13.15 23.06
N GLN A 222 -11.11 12.37 22.93
CA GLN A 222 -12.49 12.87 22.88
C GLN A 222 -13.23 12.48 24.15
N SER A 223 -13.25 11.19 24.48
CA SER A 223 -13.77 10.66 25.74
C SER A 223 -13.13 9.31 26.07
N ALA A 224 -13.36 8.81 27.29
CA ALA A 224 -12.88 7.51 27.72
C ALA A 224 -13.62 6.36 27.00
N GLU A 225 -14.86 6.57 26.56
CA GLU A 225 -15.66 5.63 25.77
C GLU A 225 -15.08 5.41 24.37
N HIS A 226 -14.72 6.49 23.66
CA HIS A 226 -14.00 6.38 22.38
C HIS A 226 -12.67 5.63 22.56
N ALA A 227 -11.89 5.99 23.59
CA ALA A 227 -10.62 5.33 23.88
C ALA A 227 -10.79 3.84 24.24
N ALA A 228 -11.88 3.46 24.92
CA ALA A 228 -12.20 2.06 25.19
C ALA A 228 -12.30 1.23 23.91
N VAL A 229 -13.04 1.73 22.91
CA VAL A 229 -13.22 1.04 21.62
C VAL A 229 -11.89 0.94 20.85
N TYR A 230 -11.11 2.03 20.80
CA TYR A 230 -9.78 2.01 20.17
C TYR A 230 -8.81 1.04 20.86
N ALA A 231 -8.85 0.91 22.19
CA ALA A 231 -8.01 -0.01 22.94
C ALA A 231 -8.40 -1.49 22.71
N VAL A 232 -9.69 -1.81 22.51
CA VAL A 232 -10.14 -3.14 22.06
C VAL A 232 -9.60 -3.45 20.65
N LEU A 233 -9.64 -2.48 19.73
CA LEU A 233 -9.11 -2.63 18.38
C LEU A 233 -7.59 -2.86 18.38
N ASP A 234 -6.84 -2.10 19.17
CA ASP A 234 -5.39 -2.30 19.37
C ASP A 234 -5.06 -3.71 19.90
N ALA A 235 -5.78 -4.16 20.94
CA ALA A 235 -5.61 -5.49 21.52
C ALA A 235 -5.82 -6.63 20.49
N THR A 236 -6.87 -6.50 19.67
CA THR A 236 -7.33 -7.59 18.79
C THR A 236 -6.65 -7.60 17.42
N ASN A 237 -6.23 -6.44 16.87
CA ASN A 237 -5.66 -6.31 15.53
C ASN A 237 -4.52 -7.31 15.23
N ARG A 238 -3.61 -7.54 16.19
CA ARG A 238 -2.47 -8.47 16.02
C ARG A 238 -2.93 -9.94 15.95
N TRP A 239 -3.87 -10.32 16.82
CA TRP A 239 -4.40 -11.68 16.93
C TRP A 239 -5.27 -12.05 15.72
N VAL A 240 -6.10 -11.11 15.26
CA VAL A 240 -6.90 -11.22 14.02
C VAL A 240 -5.98 -11.44 12.82
N SER A 241 -4.92 -10.64 12.71
CA SER A 241 -3.93 -10.74 11.63
C SER A 241 -3.22 -12.10 11.63
N ALA A 242 -2.86 -12.62 12.81
CA ALA A 242 -2.22 -13.94 12.94
C ALA A 242 -3.15 -15.10 12.54
N ARG A 243 -4.43 -15.08 12.97
CA ARG A 243 -5.42 -16.14 12.61
C ARG A 243 -5.69 -16.17 11.11
N ARG A 244 -5.76 -15.00 10.46
CA ARG A 244 -6.04 -14.85 9.01
C ARG A 244 -4.86 -15.13 8.08
N ALA A 245 -3.70 -15.51 8.61
CA ALA A 245 -2.54 -15.96 7.83
C ALA A 245 -2.44 -17.50 7.75
N VAL A 246 -3.35 -18.23 8.40
CA VAL A 246 -3.34 -19.71 8.55
C VAL A 246 -4.60 -20.35 7.94
N ALA A 247 -5.48 -19.55 7.35
CA ALA A 247 -6.73 -19.95 6.69
C ALA A 247 -6.79 -19.40 5.26
#